data_AF-A0A2T2YU76-F1
#
_entry.id   AF-A0A2T2YU76-F1
#
_cell.length_a   1.000
_cell.length_b   1.000
_cell.length_c   1.000
_cell.angle_alpha   90.00
_cell.angle_beta   90.00
_cell.angle_gamma   90.00
#
_symmetry.space_group_name_H-M   'P 1'
#
loop_
_entity.id
_entity.type
_entity.pdbx_description
1 polymer ?
#
loop_
_entity_poly.entity_id
_entity_poly.type
_entity_poly.pdbx_seq_one_letter_code
_entity_poly.pdbx_strand_id
1 'polypeptide(L)'
;MRDQNSERTFSLGATEFSVARQLTYELSNVAQDELKEIGWTADTKQFLKHLMYSVPRELEEPKQVQLTVCETDNHTATELNAKRQSAERIDPEAQIIRTIPESIVNIWIESLRIAWQHLGPLEGRYRTGYNEREIENALAAVEIMAH
;
A
#
# COMPACT_ATOMS: atom_id res chain seq x y z
N MET A 1 -1.81 26.76 20.71
CA MET A 1 -2.04 26.77 19.25
C MET A 1 -2.15 25.31 18.88
N ARG A 2 -3.34 24.80 18.53
CA ARG A 2 -3.57 23.36 18.35
C ARG A 2 -2.87 22.92 17.06
N ASP A 3 -1.96 21.96 17.18
CA ASP A 3 -1.35 21.25 16.06
C ASP A 3 -2.47 20.70 15.17
N GLN A 4 -2.47 21.14 13.90
CA GLN A 4 -3.27 20.50 12.87
C GLN A 4 -2.64 19.14 12.64
N ASN A 5 -3.27 18.09 13.19
CA ASN A 5 -2.94 16.72 12.87
C ASN A 5 -3.13 16.57 11.35
N SER A 6 -2.03 16.48 10.60
CA SER A 6 -2.03 16.63 9.14
C SER A 6 -2.50 15.36 8.46
N GLU A 7 -3.78 15.04 8.61
CA GLU A 7 -4.41 13.89 7.95
C GLU A 7 -4.56 14.18 6.44
N ARG A 8 -3.93 13.35 5.62
CA ARG A 8 -4.00 13.42 4.15
C ARG A 8 -4.66 12.16 3.62
N THR A 9 -5.56 12.31 2.64
CA THR A 9 -6.35 11.18 2.15
C THR A 9 -6.23 11.08 0.63
N PHE A 10 -5.96 9.85 0.16
CA PHE A 10 -5.71 9.52 -1.23
C PHE A 10 -6.59 8.35 -1.64
N SER A 11 -6.99 8.28 -2.91
CA SER A 11 -7.78 7.15 -3.42
C SER A 11 -6.96 6.40 -4.45
N LEU A 12 -6.91 5.08 -4.32
CA LEU A 12 -6.41 4.18 -5.36
C LEU A 12 -7.58 3.40 -5.96
N GLY A 13 -7.63 3.34 -7.28
CA GLY A 13 -8.55 2.47 -8.02
C GLY A 13 -8.30 0.98 -7.73
N ALA A 14 -9.23 0.13 -8.14
CA ALA A 14 -9.13 -1.30 -7.89
C ALA A 14 -7.86 -1.90 -8.50
N THR A 15 -7.55 -1.47 -9.73
CA THR A 15 -6.35 -1.89 -10.46
C THR A 15 -5.08 -1.38 -9.78
N GLU A 16 -5.00 -0.09 -9.46
CA GLU A 16 -3.82 0.55 -8.85
C GLU A 16 -3.47 -0.10 -7.51
N PHE A 17 -4.47 -0.30 -6.64
CA PHE A 17 -4.24 -0.96 -5.35
C PHE A 17 -3.82 -2.43 -5.54
N SER A 18 -4.42 -3.13 -6.49
CA SER A 18 -4.09 -4.54 -6.74
C SER A 18 -2.66 -4.71 -7.27
N VAL A 19 -2.20 -3.81 -8.14
CA VAL A 19 -0.81 -3.76 -8.59
C VAL A 19 0.14 -3.49 -7.42
N ALA A 20 -0.12 -2.44 -6.65
CA ALA A 20 0.70 -2.07 -5.49
C ALA A 20 0.79 -3.23 -4.48
N ARG A 21 -0.32 -3.96 -4.28
CA ARG A 21 -0.37 -5.18 -3.47
C ARG A 21 0.54 -6.28 -4.01
N GLN A 22 0.48 -6.59 -5.30
CA GLN A 22 1.33 -7.64 -5.88
C GLN A 22 2.81 -7.27 -5.76
N LEU A 23 3.19 -6.04 -6.09
CA LEU A 23 4.55 -5.56 -5.90
C LEU A 23 5.00 -5.61 -4.44
N THR A 24 4.12 -5.31 -3.49
CA THR A 24 4.40 -5.45 -2.04
C THR A 24 4.71 -6.91 -1.66
N TYR A 25 4.05 -7.89 -2.28
CA TYR A 25 4.35 -9.31 -2.04
C TYR A 25 5.69 -9.74 -2.65
N GLU A 26 6.07 -9.16 -3.79
CA GLU A 26 7.36 -9.41 -4.44
C GLU A 26 8.57 -8.86 -3.66
N LEU A 27 8.37 -8.00 -2.64
CA LEU A 27 9.45 -7.54 -1.74
C LEU A 27 10.13 -8.68 -0.97
N SER A 28 9.48 -9.85 -0.88
CA SER A 28 10.12 -11.05 -0.33
C SER A 28 11.23 -11.62 -1.22
N ASN A 29 11.24 -11.25 -2.50
CA ASN A 29 12.23 -11.67 -3.50
C ASN A 29 13.33 -10.62 -3.74
N VAL A 30 13.20 -9.43 -3.14
CA VAL A 30 14.20 -8.35 -3.22
C VAL A 30 15.30 -8.55 -2.17
N ALA A 31 16.53 -8.18 -2.53
CA ALA A 31 17.67 -8.22 -1.63
C ALA A 31 17.41 -7.35 -0.38
N GLN A 32 17.49 -7.96 0.81
CA GLN A 32 17.10 -7.28 2.05
C GLN A 32 18.02 -6.11 2.40
N ASP A 33 19.27 -6.12 1.94
CA ASP A 33 20.21 -5.03 2.24
C ASP A 33 19.81 -3.73 1.51
N GLU A 34 19.34 -3.83 0.27
CA GLU A 34 18.80 -2.69 -0.50
C GLU A 34 17.56 -2.08 0.19
N LEU A 35 16.66 -2.92 0.71
CA LEU A 35 15.49 -2.44 1.45
C LEU A 35 15.87 -1.78 2.78
N LYS A 36 16.90 -2.27 3.48
CA LYS A 36 17.34 -1.67 4.76
C LYS A 36 17.84 -0.23 4.57
N GLU A 37 18.45 0.08 3.43
CA GLU A 37 18.95 1.44 3.13
C GLU A 37 17.84 2.49 3.12
N ILE A 38 16.61 2.10 2.76
CA ILE A 38 15.42 2.95 2.76
C ILE A 38 14.58 2.83 4.04
N GLY A 39 15.13 2.23 5.11
CA GLY A 39 14.45 2.12 6.41
C GLY A 39 13.49 0.94 6.53
N TRP A 40 13.57 -0.06 5.64
CA TRP A 40 12.77 -1.28 5.77
C TRP A 40 13.12 -2.05 7.04
N THR A 41 12.11 -2.36 7.84
CA THR A 41 12.22 -3.14 9.08
C THR A 41 11.23 -4.31 9.11
N ALA A 42 11.40 -5.20 10.08
CA ALA A 42 10.40 -6.24 10.34
C ALA A 42 9.01 -5.65 10.65
N ASP A 43 8.96 -4.53 11.36
CA ASP A 43 7.72 -3.83 11.70
C ASP A 43 7.06 -3.23 10.45
N THR A 44 7.85 -2.63 9.56
CA THR A 44 7.36 -2.14 8.25
C THR A 44 6.78 -3.28 7.42
N LYS A 45 7.51 -4.40 7.33
CA LYS A 45 7.06 -5.60 6.62
C LYS A 45 5.75 -6.13 7.19
N GLN A 46 5.65 -6.24 8.52
CA GLN A 46 4.45 -6.75 9.18
C GLN A 46 3.26 -5.81 8.98
N PHE A 47 3.47 -4.50 9.12
CA PHE A 47 2.44 -3.50 8.87
C PHE A 47 1.91 -3.57 7.44
N LEU A 48 2.79 -3.53 6.42
CA LEU A 48 2.39 -3.58 5.01
C LEU A 48 1.69 -4.89 4.67
N LYS A 49 2.15 -6.01 5.24
CA LYS A 49 1.46 -7.30 5.11
C LYS A 49 0.01 -7.20 5.64
N HIS A 50 -0.18 -6.67 6.85
CA HIS A 50 -1.53 -6.49 7.42
C HIS A 50 -2.38 -5.51 6.60
N LEU A 51 -1.79 -4.42 6.11
CA LEU A 51 -2.47 -3.47 5.23
C LEU A 51 -2.99 -4.17 3.97
N MET A 52 -2.16 -4.97 3.29
CA MET A 52 -2.56 -5.68 2.07
C MET A 52 -3.68 -6.70 2.32
N TYR A 53 -3.64 -7.41 3.45
CA TYR A 53 -4.69 -8.37 3.87
C TYR A 53 -5.97 -7.72 4.40
N SER A 54 -5.88 -6.47 4.85
CA SER A 54 -7.05 -5.77 5.38
C SER A 54 -8.05 -5.46 4.26
N VAL A 55 -7.58 -5.27 3.02
CA VAL A 55 -8.43 -5.03 1.84
C VAL A 55 -8.81 -6.38 1.20
N PRO A 56 -10.07 -6.59 0.76
CA PRO A 56 -10.49 -7.79 0.03
C PRO A 56 -9.60 -8.11 -1.17
N ARG A 57 -9.40 -9.40 -1.45
CA ARG A 57 -8.57 -9.85 -2.59
C ARG A 57 -9.23 -9.49 -3.92
N GLU A 58 -10.53 -9.74 -4.02
CA GLU A 58 -11.37 -9.38 -5.15
C GLU A 58 -11.84 -7.95 -4.95
N LEU A 59 -11.15 -7.03 -5.60
CA LEU A 59 -11.52 -5.61 -5.67
C LEU A 59 -11.90 -5.36 -7.12
N GLU A 60 -13.18 -5.13 -7.37
CA GLU A 60 -13.70 -4.90 -8.71
C GLU A 60 -14.00 -3.40 -8.89
N GLU A 61 -13.74 -2.87 -10.09
CA GLU A 61 -14.17 -1.53 -10.46
C GLU A 61 -15.71 -1.42 -10.32
N PRO A 62 -16.25 -0.30 -9.83
CA PRO A 62 -15.58 0.99 -9.56
C PRO A 62 -15.07 1.15 -8.11
N LYS A 63 -14.86 0.07 -7.35
CA LYS A 63 -14.43 0.18 -5.94
C LYS A 63 -13.03 0.80 -5.85
N GLN A 64 -12.86 1.66 -4.85
CA GLN A 64 -11.61 2.34 -4.55
C GLN A 64 -11.17 2.03 -3.12
N VAL A 65 -9.86 2.03 -2.89
CA VAL A 65 -9.27 2.02 -1.56
C VAL A 65 -8.84 3.43 -1.22
N GLN A 66 -9.45 4.00 -0.19
CA GLN A 66 -9.05 5.27 0.35
C GLN A 66 -7.95 5.05 1.40
N LEU A 67 -6.78 5.64 1.17
CA LEU A 67 -5.62 5.60 2.04
C LEU A 67 -5.52 6.93 2.81
N THR A 68 -5.64 6.84 4.12
CA THR A 68 -5.49 7.96 5.06
C THR A 68 -4.10 7.93 5.66
N VAL A 69 -3.26 8.89 5.31
CA VAL A 69 -1.94 9.10 5.89
C VAL A 69 -2.04 10.03 7.09
N CYS A 70 -1.49 9.63 8.23
CA CYS A 70 -1.44 10.48 9.41
C CYS A 70 -0.27 10.14 10.35
N GLU A 71 0.02 11.06 11.27
CA GLU A 71 0.97 10.85 12.35
C GLU A 71 0.40 9.85 13.37
N THR A 72 0.78 8.59 13.22
CA THR A 72 0.42 7.51 14.13
C THR A 72 1.48 6.41 14.08
N ASP A 73 1.39 5.44 14.99
CA ASP A 73 2.26 4.27 14.99
C ASP A 73 1.62 3.08 14.22
N ASN A 74 2.45 2.09 13.86
CA ASN A 74 2.03 0.91 13.10
C ASN A 74 0.96 0.08 13.81
N HIS A 75 1.00 0.01 15.14
CA HIS A 75 0.05 -0.77 15.93
C HIS A 75 -1.33 -0.09 15.92
N THR A 76 -1.39 1.19 16.24
CA THR A 76 -2.61 2.00 16.21
C THR A 76 -3.25 2.00 14.82
N ALA A 77 -2.46 2.20 13.75
CA ALA A 77 -2.97 2.11 12.38
C ALA A 77 -3.51 0.72 12.03
N THR A 78 -2.84 -0.34 12.47
CA THR A 78 -3.30 -1.73 12.25
C THR A 78 -4.64 -1.99 12.95
N GLU A 79 -4.80 -1.54 14.19
CA GLU A 79 -6.05 -1.69 14.93
C GLU A 79 -7.21 -0.94 14.27
N LEU A 80 -6.97 0.29 13.80
CA LEU A 80 -7.96 1.08 13.06
C LEU A 80 -8.39 0.35 11.78
N ASN A 81 -7.44 -0.20 11.03
CA ASN A 81 -7.70 -0.96 9.81
C ASN A 81 -8.50 -2.23 10.08
N ALA A 82 -8.20 -2.96 11.16
CA ALA A 82 -8.93 -4.16 11.54
C ALA A 82 -10.39 -3.86 11.96
N LYS A 83 -10.61 -2.76 12.67
CA LYS A 83 -11.96 -2.29 13.03
C LYS A 83 -12.78 -1.94 11.78
N ARG A 84 -12.21 -1.18 10.85
CA ARG A 84 -12.86 -0.82 9.58
C ARG A 84 -13.15 -2.05 8.72
N GLN A 85 -12.18 -2.95 8.57
CA GLN A 85 -12.38 -4.22 7.86
C GLN A 85 -13.54 -5.04 8.44
N SER A 86 -13.68 -5.07 9.77
CA SER A 86 -14.79 -5.79 10.41
C SER A 86 -16.15 -5.16 10.12
N ALA A 87 -16.22 -3.82 10.05
CA ALA A 87 -17.43 -3.11 9.68
C ALA A 87 -17.80 -3.31 8.20
N GLU A 88 -16.82 -3.29 7.29
CA GLU A 88 -17.00 -3.52 5.85
C GLU A 88 -17.50 -4.93 5.53
N ARG A 89 -17.27 -5.92 6.40
CA ARG A 89 -17.86 -7.26 6.25
C ARG A 89 -19.37 -7.28 6.49
N ILE A 90 -19.87 -6.31 7.23
CA ILE A 90 -21.31 -6.17 7.53
C ILE A 90 -22.00 -5.36 6.42
N ASP A 91 -21.28 -4.40 5.84
CA ASP A 91 -21.73 -3.59 4.70
C ASP A 91 -20.72 -3.66 3.54
N PRO A 92 -20.91 -4.59 2.58
CA PRO A 92 -20.00 -4.76 1.44
C PRO A 92 -19.94 -3.58 0.47
N GLU A 93 -20.91 -2.65 0.55
CA GLU A 93 -20.94 -1.41 -0.25
C GLU A 93 -20.17 -0.27 0.44
N ALA A 94 -19.75 -0.46 1.70
CA ALA A 94 -18.98 0.53 2.42
C ALA A 94 -17.65 0.86 1.72
N GLN A 95 -17.27 2.13 1.80
CA GLN A 95 -15.98 2.59 1.32
C GLN A 95 -14.85 1.89 2.08
N ILE A 96 -13.86 1.37 1.35
CA ILE A 96 -12.69 0.74 1.95
C ILE A 96 -11.70 1.83 2.35
N ILE A 97 -11.53 2.07 3.65
CA ILE A 97 -10.64 3.11 4.18
C ILE A 97 -9.52 2.49 5.00
N ARG A 98 -8.26 2.78 4.68
CA ARG A 98 -7.09 2.29 5.41
C ARG A 98 -6.18 3.40 5.86
N THR A 99 -5.78 3.36 7.12
CA THR A 99 -4.80 4.26 7.70
C THR A 99 -3.39 3.73 7.48
N ILE A 100 -2.49 4.63 7.08
CA ILE A 100 -1.06 4.39 6.91
C ILE A 100 -0.30 5.42 7.77
N PRO A 101 0.61 4.98 8.65
CA PRO A 101 1.52 5.88 9.35
C PRO A 101 2.37 6.68 8.35
N GLU A 102 2.53 7.97 8.58
CA GLU A 102 3.36 8.83 7.73
C GLU A 102 4.80 8.32 7.59
N SER A 103 5.36 7.73 8.66
CA SER A 103 6.69 7.11 8.66
C SER A 103 6.84 5.93 7.70
N ILE A 104 5.74 5.29 7.27
CA ILE A 104 5.75 4.12 6.40
C ILE A 104 5.61 4.51 4.92
N VAL A 105 5.01 5.66 4.61
CA VAL A 105 4.62 6.04 3.25
C VAL A 105 5.82 6.03 2.30
N ASN A 106 6.88 6.77 2.63
CA ASN A 106 8.06 6.85 1.76
C ASN A 106 8.80 5.52 1.67
N ILE A 107 8.85 4.74 2.77
CA ILE A 107 9.46 3.41 2.76
C ILE A 107 8.71 2.50 1.80
N TRP A 108 7.37 2.54 1.82
CA TRP A 108 6.55 1.73 0.94
C TRP A 108 6.73 2.12 -0.53
N ILE A 109 6.64 3.42 -0.85
CA ILE A 109 6.83 3.94 -2.22
C ILE A 109 8.18 3.51 -2.80
N GLU A 110 9.27 3.75 -2.07
CA GLU A 110 10.61 3.38 -2.55
C GLU A 110 10.77 1.87 -2.66
N SER A 111 10.18 1.09 -1.74
CA SER A 111 10.17 -0.38 -1.83
C SER A 111 9.49 -0.85 -3.12
N LEU A 112 8.34 -0.28 -3.48
CA LEU A 112 7.63 -0.63 -4.71
C LEU A 112 8.45 -0.33 -5.97
N ARG A 113 9.15 0.81 -5.99
CA ARG A 113 10.07 1.17 -7.09
C ARG A 113 11.21 0.17 -7.22
N ILE A 114 11.85 -0.18 -6.11
CA ILE A 114 12.94 -1.17 -6.09
C ILE A 114 12.44 -2.53 -6.60
N ALA A 115 11.27 -2.99 -6.12
CA ALA A 115 10.68 -4.24 -6.59
C ALA A 115 10.45 -4.22 -8.10
N TRP A 116 9.90 -3.13 -8.63
CA TRP A 116 9.68 -3.00 -10.06
C TRP A 116 10.98 -2.96 -10.87
N GLN A 117 11.99 -2.21 -10.42
CA GLN A 117 13.31 -2.15 -11.06
C GLN A 117 13.98 -3.52 -11.10
N HIS A 118 13.84 -4.31 -10.03
CA HIS A 118 14.41 -5.65 -9.94
C HIS A 118 13.72 -6.65 -10.89
N LEU A 119 12.40 -6.60 -10.98
CA LEU A 119 11.62 -7.47 -11.86
C LEU A 119 11.82 -7.09 -13.34
N GLY A 120 11.72 -5.80 -13.65
CA GLY A 120 11.62 -5.31 -15.01
C GLY A 120 10.34 -5.76 -15.73
N PRO A 121 10.13 -5.32 -16.99
CA PRO A 121 8.84 -5.46 -17.67
C PRO A 121 8.33 -6.88 -17.85
N LEU A 122 9.23 -7.81 -18.22
CA LEU A 122 8.85 -9.19 -18.51
C LEU A 122 8.50 -9.96 -17.23
N GLU A 123 9.40 -9.96 -16.24
CA GLU A 123 9.20 -10.70 -15.00
C GLU A 123 8.08 -10.08 -14.18
N GLY A 124 7.96 -8.74 -14.15
CA GLY A 124 6.89 -8.10 -13.41
C GLY A 124 5.52 -8.41 -13.99
N ARG A 125 5.37 -8.56 -15.31
CA ARG A 125 4.14 -9.12 -15.90
C ARG A 125 3.89 -10.56 -15.49
N TYR A 126 4.92 -11.40 -15.50
CA TYR A 126 4.80 -12.80 -15.11
C TYR A 126 4.38 -12.98 -13.65
N ARG A 127 4.93 -12.17 -12.74
CA ARG A 127 4.70 -12.25 -11.29
C ARG A 127 3.40 -11.59 -10.85
N THR A 128 3.11 -10.41 -11.39
CA THR A 128 1.98 -9.59 -10.92
C THR A 128 0.72 -9.79 -11.75
N GLY A 129 0.85 -10.26 -13.00
CA GLY A 129 -0.24 -10.36 -13.97
C GLY A 129 -0.54 -9.07 -14.74
N TYR A 130 0.11 -7.96 -14.38
CA TYR A 130 -0.13 -6.64 -14.96
C TYR A 130 0.93 -6.26 -15.99
N ASN A 131 0.56 -5.49 -17.00
CA ASN A 131 1.52 -4.99 -17.99
C ASN A 131 2.31 -3.78 -17.44
N GLU A 132 3.42 -3.44 -18.11
CA GLU A 132 4.30 -2.32 -17.75
C GLU A 132 3.54 -1.01 -17.50
N ARG A 133 2.62 -0.64 -18.38
CA ARG A 133 1.84 0.60 -18.23
C ARG A 133 0.93 0.57 -17.00
N GLU A 134 0.31 -0.56 -16.71
CA GLU A 134 -0.51 -0.73 -15.49
C GLU A 134 0.34 -0.59 -14.23
N ILE A 135 1.57 -1.11 -14.27
CA ILE A 135 2.53 -1.01 -13.18
C ILE A 135 3.01 0.42 -12.97
N GLU A 136 3.45 1.09 -14.03
CA GLU A 136 3.89 2.48 -13.98
C GLU A 136 2.77 3.43 -13.52
N ASN A 137 1.54 3.24 -14.01
CA ASN A 137 0.40 4.01 -13.56
C ASN A 137 0.12 3.82 -12.07
N ALA A 138 0.17 2.58 -11.58
CA ALA A 138 -0.07 2.31 -10.16
C ALA A 138 1.04 2.91 -9.27
N LEU A 139 2.30 2.82 -9.70
CA LEU A 139 3.41 3.48 -9.00
C LEU A 139 3.19 5.00 -8.93
N ALA A 140 2.86 5.63 -10.06
CA ALA A 140 2.55 7.06 -10.11
C ALA A 140 1.37 7.43 -9.19
N ALA A 141 0.34 6.59 -9.10
CA ALA A 141 -0.80 6.82 -8.22
C ALA A 141 -0.42 6.75 -6.73
N VAL A 142 0.44 5.80 -6.34
CA VAL A 142 0.93 5.68 -4.95
C VAL A 142 1.88 6.83 -4.60
N GLU A 143 2.70 7.28 -5.55
CA GLU A 143 3.68 8.36 -5.36
C GLU A 143 3.06 9.72 -4.98
N ILE A 144 1.78 9.92 -5.31
CA ILE A 144 1.03 11.12 -4.89
C ILE A 144 1.02 11.26 -3.35
N MET A 145 1.17 10.17 -2.61
CA MET A 145 1.21 10.17 -1.13
C MET A 145 2.51 10.76 -0.54
N ALA A 146 3.58 10.91 -1.32
CA ALA A 146 4.87 11.42 -0.84
C ALA A 146 4.87 12.93 -0.51
N HIS A 147 3.80 13.65 -0.85
CA HIS A 147 3.67 15.11 -0.72
C HIS A 147 2.43 15.51 0.10
#